data_AF-A0A2U1JDR6-F1
#
_entry.id   AF-A0A2U1JDR6-F1
#
_cell.length_a   1.000
_cell.length_b   1.000
_cell.length_c   1.000
_cell.angle_alpha   90.00
_cell.angle_beta   90.00
_cell.angle_gamma   90.00
#
_symmetry.space_group_name_H-M   'P 1'
#
loop_
_entity.id
_entity.type
_entity.pdbx_description
1 polymer ?
#
loop_
_entity_poly.entity_id
_entity_poly.type
_entity_poly.pdbx_seq_one_letter_code
_entity_poly.pdbx_strand_id
1 'polypeptide(L)'
;MTDTIKGIFIKNSISPNREELDAKNMAIAGETTRKFFTEGPPIKNWTLGFNITINLRKSASGPLMPRSQMMTPKTLDYDQLIKDIAPLRVGDADISARGGNHGRHTYLVDKEELLISPHKYFDELVAKDKQACENNLPRSLFTEIVAHDSLLENAIKNGHTKEQVLDIHPLSEDEVVMVYFHGGGYIYSSPTVYMGGAADLSKEAGYRAFLPYYRLAPENPFPAPVHDGYIFFQYLLSLGYKAENIIVMGCSAGGNLCMNIMQLQKLNNAPQPRGAALYGPWSDLHYSTEAYQKNSVLDILSPASIEDAINYARLYVAPGREYDEDFKKLLNDPLVSPVYADMDGWAPMYIQSGEIEMLVDDIDDLAKKVGAKQNLITGIDHPGFDTDDRNLYDKFAGMTHAFNLFDEANEKHAAVKGFGHFARRLAQKH
;
A
#
# COMPACT_ATOMS: atom_id res chain seq x y z
N MET A 1 -13.12 -15.19 4.24
CA MET A 1 -12.64 -15.00 2.86
C MET A 1 -12.55 -13.51 2.61
N THR A 2 -11.35 -12.99 2.85
CA THR A 2 -10.93 -11.59 2.88
C THR A 2 -11.42 -10.76 1.70
N ASP A 3 -11.53 -9.44 1.89
CA ASP A 3 -11.84 -8.50 0.80
C ASP A 3 -10.79 -8.52 -0.31
N THR A 4 -9.57 -9.01 -0.05
CA THR A 4 -8.56 -9.26 -1.08
C THR A 4 -8.90 -10.47 -1.94
N ILE A 5 -9.37 -11.58 -1.34
CA ILE A 5 -9.86 -12.75 -2.10
C ILE A 5 -11.16 -12.38 -2.80
N LYS A 6 -12.09 -11.71 -2.12
CA LYS A 6 -13.32 -11.19 -2.74
C LYS A 6 -13.02 -10.16 -3.84
N GLY A 7 -12.03 -9.29 -3.70
CA GLY A 7 -11.68 -8.29 -4.71
C GLY A 7 -10.95 -8.86 -5.93
N ILE A 8 -10.19 -9.94 -5.75
CA ILE A 8 -9.53 -10.66 -6.85
C ILE A 8 -10.51 -11.61 -7.58
N PHE A 9 -11.55 -12.10 -6.90
CA PHE A 9 -12.45 -13.15 -7.42
C PHE A 9 -13.94 -12.78 -7.54
N ILE A 10 -14.42 -11.67 -6.96
CA ILE A 10 -15.77 -11.16 -7.21
C ILE A 10 -15.73 -10.34 -8.50
N LYS A 11 -15.81 -11.09 -9.58
CA LYS A 11 -16.34 -10.59 -10.83
C LYS A 11 -17.86 -10.76 -10.78
N ASN A 12 -18.60 -9.65 -10.66
CA ASN A 12 -19.96 -9.54 -11.22
C ASN A 12 -19.93 -9.44 -12.76
N SER A 13 -18.74 -9.42 -13.36
CA SER A 13 -18.56 -9.52 -14.80
C SER A 13 -18.32 -10.98 -15.19
N ILE A 14 -19.04 -11.41 -16.21
CA ILE A 14 -18.89 -12.67 -16.93
C ILE A 14 -17.39 -12.83 -17.28
N SER A 15 -16.68 -13.73 -16.59
CA SER A 15 -15.38 -14.21 -17.06
C SER A 15 -15.66 -15.49 -17.85
N PRO A 16 -15.17 -15.63 -19.09
CA PRO A 16 -15.39 -16.83 -19.89
C PRO A 16 -14.92 -18.13 -19.22
N ASN A 17 -14.09 -18.05 -18.16
CA ASN A 17 -13.50 -19.21 -17.48
C ASN A 17 -13.81 -19.28 -15.96
N ARG A 18 -14.97 -18.77 -15.51
CA ARG A 18 -15.30 -18.75 -14.06
C ARG A 18 -15.32 -20.14 -13.44
N GLU A 19 -15.93 -21.12 -14.11
CA GLU A 19 -16.00 -22.51 -13.62
C GLU A 19 -14.62 -23.15 -13.47
N GLU A 20 -13.71 -22.89 -14.41
CA GLU A 20 -12.32 -23.37 -14.35
C GLU A 20 -11.56 -22.75 -13.18
N LEU A 21 -11.74 -21.44 -12.96
CA LEU A 21 -11.11 -20.72 -11.85
C LEU A 21 -11.65 -21.21 -10.50
N ASP A 22 -12.95 -21.41 -10.39
CA ASP A 22 -13.60 -21.94 -9.19
C ASP A 22 -13.14 -23.38 -8.91
N ALA A 23 -13.05 -24.23 -9.93
CA ALA A 23 -12.53 -25.60 -9.80
C ALA A 23 -11.06 -25.60 -9.34
N LYS A 24 -10.22 -24.73 -9.91
CA LYS A 24 -8.81 -24.57 -9.49
C LYS A 24 -8.72 -24.12 -8.02
N ASN A 25 -9.51 -23.12 -7.63
CA ASN A 25 -9.54 -22.62 -6.26
C ASN A 25 -10.02 -23.69 -5.27
N MET A 26 -11.06 -24.45 -5.62
CA MET A 26 -11.54 -25.58 -4.82
C MET A 26 -10.46 -26.66 -4.65
N ALA A 27 -9.73 -27.00 -5.72
CA ALA A 27 -8.64 -27.97 -5.64
C ALA A 27 -7.52 -27.51 -4.69
N ILE A 28 -7.11 -26.24 -4.77
CA ILE A 28 -6.09 -25.66 -3.89
C ILE A 28 -6.55 -25.66 -2.43
N ALA A 29 -7.79 -25.26 -2.17
CA ALA A 29 -8.37 -25.27 -0.83
C ALA A 29 -8.43 -26.70 -0.27
N GLY A 30 -8.83 -27.68 -1.10
CA GLY A 30 -8.88 -29.10 -0.75
C GLY A 30 -7.50 -29.67 -0.41
N GLU A 31 -6.49 -29.40 -1.24
CA GLU A 31 -5.11 -29.83 -0.99
C GLU A 31 -4.54 -29.19 0.28
N THR A 32 -4.76 -27.88 0.45
CA THR A 32 -4.32 -27.13 1.64
C THR A 32 -4.94 -27.72 2.90
N THR A 33 -6.24 -28.02 2.86
CA THR A 33 -6.96 -28.64 3.98
C THR A 33 -6.41 -30.03 4.30
N ARG A 34 -6.18 -30.86 3.28
CA ARG A 34 -5.58 -32.19 3.46
C ARG A 34 -4.22 -32.08 4.17
N LYS A 35 -3.30 -31.27 3.63
CA LYS A 35 -1.97 -31.07 4.21
C LYS A 35 -2.04 -30.55 5.64
N PHE A 36 -2.90 -29.58 5.92
CA PHE A 36 -3.07 -29.02 7.26
C PHE A 36 -3.42 -30.11 8.30
N PHE A 37 -4.31 -31.05 7.96
CA PHE A 37 -4.69 -32.13 8.88
C PHE A 37 -3.70 -33.31 8.90
N THR A 38 -2.94 -33.56 7.84
CA THR A 38 -1.98 -34.67 7.79
C THR A 38 -0.58 -34.30 8.27
N GLU A 39 -0.17 -33.05 8.07
CA GLU A 39 1.20 -32.55 8.30
C GLU A 39 1.24 -31.43 9.36
N GLY A 40 0.09 -30.83 9.71
CA GLY A 40 -0.01 -29.66 10.58
C GLY A 40 0.07 -28.34 9.81
N PRO A 41 -0.06 -27.20 10.50
CA PRO A 41 0.13 -25.90 9.87
C PRO A 41 1.62 -25.67 9.54
N PRO A 42 1.94 -24.99 8.43
CA PRO A 42 3.33 -24.69 8.06
C PRO A 42 4.02 -23.78 9.09
N ILE A 43 3.24 -22.93 9.75
CA ILE A 43 3.67 -22.07 10.86
C ILE A 43 2.67 -22.26 12.00
N LYS A 44 3.18 -22.40 13.23
CA LYS A 44 2.39 -22.84 14.39
C LYS A 44 1.12 -22.01 14.67
N ASN A 45 1.15 -20.69 14.44
CA ASN A 45 0.00 -19.80 14.67
C ASN A 45 -0.93 -19.65 13.45
N TRP A 46 -0.66 -20.34 12.33
CA TRP A 46 -1.54 -20.27 11.17
C TRP A 46 -2.81 -21.10 11.38
N THR A 47 -3.95 -20.44 11.23
CA THR A 47 -5.24 -21.13 11.16
C THR A 47 -5.39 -21.82 9.80
N LEU A 48 -6.28 -22.81 9.69
CA LEU A 48 -6.62 -23.41 8.40
C LEU A 48 -7.11 -22.35 7.40
N GLY A 49 -7.96 -21.42 7.87
CA GLY A 49 -8.46 -20.32 7.05
C GLY A 49 -7.33 -19.45 6.51
N PHE A 50 -6.37 -19.08 7.35
CA PHE A 50 -5.23 -18.29 6.93
C PHE A 50 -4.37 -19.04 5.91
N ASN A 51 -4.06 -20.31 6.14
CA ASN A 51 -3.28 -21.12 5.19
C ASN A 51 -3.98 -21.26 3.83
N ILE A 52 -5.31 -21.45 3.80
CA ILE A 52 -6.09 -21.46 2.55
C ILE A 52 -5.99 -20.10 1.87
N THR A 53 -6.16 -19.00 2.61
CA THR A 53 -6.06 -17.63 2.08
C THR A 53 -4.70 -17.38 1.40
N ILE A 54 -3.60 -17.75 2.06
CA ILE A 54 -2.25 -17.60 1.52
C ILE A 54 -2.07 -18.41 0.22
N ASN A 55 -2.46 -19.69 0.20
CA ASN A 55 -2.28 -20.53 -0.99
C ASN A 55 -3.16 -20.09 -2.17
N LEU A 56 -4.39 -19.66 -1.92
CA LEU A 56 -5.25 -19.07 -2.95
C LEU A 56 -4.64 -17.77 -3.50
N ARG A 57 -4.09 -16.92 -2.63
CA ARG A 57 -3.44 -15.68 -3.05
C ARG A 57 -2.21 -15.95 -3.92
N LYS A 58 -1.36 -16.89 -3.52
CA LYS A 58 -0.19 -17.32 -4.32
C LYS A 58 -0.60 -17.83 -5.70
N SER A 59 -1.67 -18.63 -5.78
CA SER A 59 -2.21 -19.12 -7.06
C SER A 59 -2.77 -18.00 -7.96
N ALA A 60 -3.41 -16.99 -7.37
CA ALA A 60 -3.97 -15.86 -8.11
C ALA A 60 -2.89 -14.99 -8.79
N SER A 61 -1.69 -14.92 -8.21
CA SER A 61 -0.51 -14.29 -8.81
C SER A 61 0.12 -15.11 -9.95
N GLY A 62 -0.54 -16.22 -10.33
CA GLY A 62 -0.19 -17.18 -11.38
C GLY A 62 0.35 -16.62 -12.70
N PRO A 63 -0.20 -15.53 -13.28
CA PRO A 63 0.28 -14.97 -14.54
C PRO A 63 1.75 -14.48 -14.50
N LEU A 64 2.31 -14.29 -13.31
CA LEU A 64 3.66 -13.77 -13.07
C LEU A 64 4.53 -14.73 -12.26
N MET A 65 4.08 -15.98 -12.11
CA MET A 65 4.90 -17.06 -11.54
C MET A 65 6.17 -17.25 -12.39
N PRO A 66 7.26 -17.76 -11.79
CA PRO A 66 8.47 -18.08 -12.53
C PRO A 66 8.14 -18.98 -13.72
N ARG A 67 8.36 -18.44 -14.92
CA ARG A 67 8.29 -19.20 -16.16
C ARG A 67 9.50 -20.13 -16.22
N SER A 68 9.42 -21.20 -17.00
CA SER A 68 10.56 -22.09 -17.25
C SER A 68 11.77 -21.36 -17.88
N GLN A 69 11.55 -20.15 -18.43
CA GLN A 69 12.58 -19.26 -18.95
C GLN A 69 12.40 -17.85 -18.39
N MET A 70 13.53 -17.24 -18.01
CA MET A 70 13.62 -15.84 -17.63
C MET A 70 13.25 -14.93 -18.82
N MET A 71 12.49 -13.87 -18.57
CA MET A 71 12.16 -12.89 -19.61
C MET A 71 13.23 -11.79 -19.65
N THR A 72 13.66 -11.43 -20.85
CA THR A 72 14.47 -10.24 -21.11
C THR A 72 13.58 -9.10 -21.62
N PRO A 73 14.05 -7.84 -21.62
CA PRO A 73 13.32 -6.74 -22.25
C PRO A 73 12.93 -6.98 -23.70
N LYS A 74 13.74 -7.77 -24.45
CA LYS A 74 13.49 -8.10 -25.85
C LYS A 74 12.44 -9.19 -26.06
N THR A 75 12.27 -10.07 -25.08
CA THR A 75 11.36 -11.23 -25.18
C THR A 75 10.02 -10.97 -24.49
N LEU A 76 9.94 -9.96 -23.62
CA LEU A 76 8.71 -9.63 -22.92
C LEU A 76 7.76 -8.83 -23.80
N ASP A 77 6.59 -9.41 -24.06
CA ASP A 77 5.46 -8.71 -24.68
C ASP A 77 4.76 -7.85 -23.61
N TYR A 78 5.08 -6.56 -23.59
CA TYR A 78 4.51 -5.60 -22.64
C TYR A 78 3.01 -5.36 -22.87
N ASP A 79 2.55 -5.39 -24.13
CA ASP A 79 1.13 -5.18 -24.44
C ASP A 79 0.29 -6.34 -23.94
N GLN A 80 0.78 -7.58 -24.10
CA GLN A 80 0.12 -8.75 -23.54
C GLN A 80 0.18 -8.75 -22.01
N LEU A 81 1.32 -8.40 -21.42
CA LEU A 81 1.44 -8.26 -19.97
C LEU A 81 0.41 -7.27 -19.40
N ILE A 82 0.25 -6.10 -20.03
CA ILE A 82 -0.74 -5.09 -19.63
C ILE A 82 -2.17 -5.67 -19.65
N LYS A 83 -2.52 -6.45 -20.68
CA LYS A 83 -3.83 -7.12 -20.75
C LYS A 83 -4.00 -8.15 -19.64
N ASP A 84 -2.96 -8.91 -19.33
CA ASP A 84 -2.99 -9.97 -18.32
C ASP A 84 -3.12 -9.42 -16.89
N ILE A 85 -2.54 -8.23 -16.62
CA ILE A 85 -2.59 -7.60 -15.30
C ILE A 85 -3.80 -6.68 -15.09
N ALA A 86 -4.45 -6.21 -16.17
CA ALA A 86 -5.59 -5.29 -16.07
C ALA A 86 -6.73 -5.79 -15.14
N PRO A 87 -7.12 -7.09 -15.15
CA PRO A 87 -8.12 -7.59 -14.21
C PRO A 87 -7.71 -7.50 -12.74
N LEU A 88 -6.40 -7.45 -12.43
CA LEU A 88 -5.87 -7.37 -11.07
C LEU A 88 -5.84 -5.94 -10.51
N ARG A 89 -6.29 -4.95 -11.30
CA ARG A 89 -6.35 -3.52 -10.94
C ARG A 89 -7.78 -3.01 -10.73
N VAL A 90 -8.77 -3.89 -10.89
CA VAL A 90 -10.18 -3.57 -10.70
C VAL A 90 -10.68 -4.44 -9.56
N GLY A 91 -11.28 -3.80 -8.56
CA GLY A 91 -11.91 -4.48 -7.44
C GLY A 91 -13.09 -3.67 -6.94
N ASP A 92 -14.05 -4.38 -6.36
CA ASP A 92 -15.12 -3.80 -5.57
C ASP A 92 -15.00 -4.32 -4.14
N ALA A 93 -15.36 -3.51 -3.15
CA ALA A 93 -15.30 -3.91 -1.75
C ALA A 93 -16.58 -3.49 -1.03
N ASP A 94 -17.32 -4.50 -0.55
CA ASP A 94 -18.44 -4.29 0.36
C ASP A 94 -17.90 -4.23 1.79
N ILE A 95 -17.85 -3.02 2.33
CA ILE A 95 -17.37 -2.73 3.68
C ILE A 95 -18.50 -2.59 4.71
N SER A 96 -19.77 -2.82 4.31
CA SER A 96 -20.93 -2.64 5.19
C SER A 96 -20.89 -3.56 6.42
N ALA A 97 -20.43 -4.79 6.26
CA ALA A 97 -20.26 -5.76 7.35
C ALA A 97 -19.19 -5.34 8.38
N ARG A 98 -18.31 -4.39 8.02
CA ARG A 98 -17.30 -3.79 8.91
C ARG A 98 -17.76 -2.49 9.56
N GLY A 99 -19.02 -2.08 9.33
CA GLY A 99 -19.53 -0.77 9.72
C GLY A 99 -18.88 0.38 8.95
N GLY A 100 -18.40 0.11 7.72
CA GLY A 100 -17.77 1.12 6.88
C GLY A 100 -18.79 1.80 5.96
N ASN A 101 -18.66 3.12 5.81
CA ASN A 101 -19.31 3.89 4.76
C ASN A 101 -18.23 4.41 3.81
N HIS A 102 -18.56 4.55 2.53
CA HIS A 102 -17.65 5.14 1.57
C HIS A 102 -18.34 6.07 0.58
N GLY A 103 -17.55 7.00 0.04
CA GLY A 103 -17.89 7.86 -1.09
C GLY A 103 -16.68 7.98 -2.02
N ARG A 104 -16.89 8.50 -3.23
CA ARG A 104 -15.81 8.76 -4.18
C ARG A 104 -15.78 10.24 -4.51
N HIS A 105 -14.59 10.83 -4.42
CA HIS A 105 -14.33 12.20 -4.85
C HIS A 105 -13.41 12.22 -6.05
N THR A 106 -13.79 12.97 -7.07
CA THR A 106 -13.00 13.19 -8.29
C THR A 106 -12.50 14.62 -8.28
N TYR A 107 -11.23 14.81 -8.60
CA TYR A 107 -10.60 16.12 -8.68
C TYR A 107 -9.76 16.25 -9.96
N LEU A 108 -9.51 17.51 -10.33
CA LEU A 108 -8.69 17.88 -11.47
C LEU A 108 -7.31 18.30 -11.00
N VAL A 109 -6.30 18.04 -11.82
CA VAL A 109 -4.94 18.56 -11.65
C VAL A 109 -4.86 19.89 -12.39
N ASP A 110 -5.48 20.92 -11.83
CA ASP A 110 -5.64 22.24 -12.47
C ASP A 110 -5.32 23.44 -11.56
N LYS A 111 -5.13 23.23 -10.26
CA LYS A 111 -4.70 24.27 -9.33
C LYS A 111 -3.21 24.59 -9.50
N GLU A 112 -2.84 25.86 -9.34
CA GLU A 112 -1.46 26.33 -9.52
C GLU A 112 -0.47 25.58 -8.62
N GLU A 113 -0.86 25.27 -7.38
CA GLU A 113 -0.02 24.55 -6.41
C GLU A 113 0.27 23.10 -6.83
N LEU A 114 -0.60 22.50 -7.65
CA LEU A 114 -0.43 21.13 -8.16
C LEU A 114 0.48 21.08 -9.40
N LEU A 115 0.73 22.23 -10.03
CA LEU A 115 1.52 22.37 -11.25
C LEU A 115 2.95 22.85 -10.94
N ILE A 116 3.43 22.61 -9.72
CA ILE A 116 4.79 22.89 -9.27
C ILE A 116 5.56 21.57 -9.21
N SER A 117 6.69 21.52 -9.91
CA SER A 117 7.57 20.34 -9.87
C SER A 117 8.36 20.30 -8.56
N PRO A 118 8.22 19.24 -7.74
CA PRO A 118 8.94 19.14 -6.47
C PRO A 118 10.37 18.60 -6.64
N HIS A 119 10.71 18.06 -7.82
CA HIS A 119 12.00 17.47 -8.13
C HIS A 119 12.12 17.25 -9.65
N LYS A 120 13.34 17.29 -10.20
CA LYS A 120 13.62 17.16 -11.64
C LYS A 120 12.98 15.95 -12.34
N TYR A 121 12.73 14.86 -11.60
CA TYR A 121 12.06 13.68 -12.14
C TYR A 121 10.62 13.97 -12.61
N PHE A 122 9.97 14.96 -12.01
CA PHE A 122 8.57 15.28 -12.28
C PHE A 122 8.39 16.39 -13.34
N ASP A 123 9.47 17.05 -13.78
CA ASP A 123 9.40 18.21 -14.67
C ASP A 123 8.60 17.93 -15.95
N GLU A 124 8.84 16.78 -16.59
CA GLU A 124 8.12 16.38 -17.80
C GLU A 124 6.63 16.09 -17.54
N LEU A 125 6.30 15.49 -16.39
CA LEU A 125 4.91 15.19 -16.03
C LEU A 125 4.15 16.48 -15.73
N VAL A 126 4.77 17.39 -14.98
CA VAL A 126 4.20 18.72 -14.68
C VAL A 126 4.03 19.55 -15.94
N ALA A 127 4.98 19.52 -16.87
CA ALA A 127 4.86 20.20 -18.15
C ALA A 127 3.67 19.67 -18.97
N LYS A 128 3.45 18.35 -18.98
CA LYS A 128 2.28 17.73 -19.61
C LYS A 128 0.97 18.15 -18.95
N ASP A 129 0.92 18.18 -17.61
CA ASP A 129 -0.28 18.61 -16.89
C ASP A 129 -0.58 20.11 -17.14
N LYS A 130 0.44 20.98 -17.19
CA LYS A 130 0.29 22.39 -17.60
C LYS A 130 -0.29 22.54 -19.00
N GLN A 131 0.30 21.83 -19.97
CA GLN A 131 -0.20 21.84 -21.35
C GLN A 131 -1.64 21.31 -21.43
N ALA A 132 -1.98 20.31 -20.64
CA ALA A 132 -3.35 19.78 -20.57
C ALA A 132 -4.33 20.84 -20.03
N CYS A 133 -3.94 21.60 -19.00
CA CYS A 133 -4.72 22.73 -18.48
C CYS A 133 -4.90 23.85 -19.51
N GLU A 134 -3.84 24.25 -20.22
CA GLU A 134 -3.90 25.25 -21.30
C GLU A 134 -4.88 24.85 -22.42
N ASN A 135 -5.01 23.54 -22.67
CA ASN A 135 -5.95 22.98 -23.63
C ASN A 135 -7.37 22.73 -23.06
N ASN A 136 -7.66 23.17 -21.83
CA ASN A 136 -8.93 22.90 -21.11
C ASN A 136 -9.26 21.40 -20.96
N LEU A 137 -8.23 20.57 -20.82
CA LEU A 137 -8.34 19.12 -20.63
C LEU A 137 -7.47 18.66 -19.45
N PRO A 138 -7.61 19.24 -18.24
CA PRO A 138 -6.81 18.85 -17.10
C PRO A 138 -7.01 17.37 -16.77
N ARG A 139 -5.96 16.73 -16.29
CA ARG A 139 -6.01 15.33 -15.90
C ARG A 139 -6.95 15.17 -14.70
N SER A 140 -7.78 14.13 -14.75
CA SER A 140 -8.72 13.80 -13.67
C SER A 140 -8.21 12.61 -12.87
N LEU A 141 -8.26 12.73 -11.55
CA LEU A 141 -7.92 11.69 -10.58
C LEU A 141 -9.07 11.52 -9.59
N PHE A 142 -9.07 10.41 -8.84
CA PHE A 142 -10.09 10.15 -7.83
C PHE A 142 -9.49 9.57 -6.55
N THR A 143 -10.23 9.70 -5.46
CA THR A 143 -9.98 9.06 -4.18
C THR A 143 -11.25 8.42 -3.66
N GLU A 144 -11.13 7.26 -3.03
CA GLU A 144 -12.19 6.76 -2.14
C GLU A 144 -12.07 7.50 -0.80
N ILE A 145 -13.21 7.73 -0.17
CA ILE A 145 -13.33 8.32 1.17
C ILE A 145 -14.05 7.30 2.02
N VAL A 146 -13.42 6.86 3.11
CA VAL A 146 -13.95 5.84 4.01
C VAL A 146 -14.09 6.41 5.42
N ALA A 147 -15.24 6.14 6.04
CA ALA A 147 -15.52 6.48 7.43
C ALA A 147 -16.28 5.34 8.11
N HIS A 148 -15.85 4.95 9.31
CA HIS A 148 -16.58 3.99 10.12
C HIS A 148 -17.87 4.61 10.71
N ASP A 149 -18.89 3.79 10.94
CA ASP A 149 -20.22 4.18 11.45
C ASP A 149 -20.13 5.02 12.72
N SER A 150 -19.25 4.64 13.67
CA SER A 150 -19.07 5.38 14.91
C SER A 150 -18.58 6.82 14.70
N LEU A 151 -17.73 7.05 13.68
CA LEU A 151 -17.28 8.39 13.30
C LEU A 151 -18.42 9.16 12.64
N LEU A 152 -19.11 8.52 11.71
CA LEU A 152 -20.26 9.11 11.01
C LEU A 152 -21.35 9.54 12.00
N GLU A 153 -21.74 8.66 12.92
CA GLU A 153 -22.73 8.96 13.96
C GLU A 153 -22.30 10.12 14.86
N ASN A 154 -21.01 10.17 15.23
CA ASN A 154 -20.48 11.27 16.04
C ASN A 154 -20.50 12.60 15.28
N ALA A 155 -20.08 12.60 14.02
CA ALA A 155 -20.10 13.79 13.17
C ALA A 155 -21.55 14.30 12.94
N ILE A 156 -22.50 13.39 12.75
CA ILE A 156 -23.93 13.74 12.63
C ILE A 156 -24.46 14.37 13.93
N LYS A 157 -24.11 13.82 15.09
CA LYS A 157 -24.46 14.41 16.40
C LYS A 157 -23.87 15.82 16.56
N ASN A 158 -22.75 16.11 15.90
CA ASN A 158 -22.09 17.42 15.90
C ASN A 158 -22.54 18.34 14.75
N GLY A 159 -23.60 17.97 14.01
CA GLY A 159 -24.25 18.85 13.03
C GLY A 159 -23.79 18.67 11.58
N HIS A 160 -22.94 17.69 11.28
CA HIS A 160 -22.58 17.36 9.90
C HIS A 160 -23.60 16.43 9.24
N THR A 161 -23.76 16.51 7.91
CA THR A 161 -24.52 15.51 7.15
C THR A 161 -23.64 14.33 6.75
N LYS A 162 -24.25 13.20 6.35
CA LYS A 162 -23.50 12.05 5.83
C LYS A 162 -22.69 12.42 4.58
N GLU A 163 -23.25 13.25 3.72
CA GLU A 163 -22.60 13.73 2.50
C GLU A 163 -21.36 14.56 2.83
N GLN A 164 -21.42 15.42 3.85
CA GLN A 164 -20.24 16.18 4.31
C GLN A 164 -19.15 15.26 4.86
N VAL A 165 -19.52 14.22 5.63
CA VAL A 165 -18.55 13.25 6.16
C VAL A 165 -17.89 12.45 5.05
N LEU A 166 -18.60 12.16 3.97
CA LEU A 166 -18.10 11.42 2.81
C LEU A 166 -17.59 12.33 1.67
N ASP A 167 -17.44 13.63 1.93
CA ASP A 167 -16.86 14.62 1.03
C ASP A 167 -15.38 14.88 1.37
N ILE A 168 -14.60 15.38 0.41
CA ILE A 168 -13.16 15.56 0.62
C ILE A 168 -12.81 16.73 1.53
N HIS A 169 -13.69 17.72 1.71
CA HIS A 169 -13.36 18.95 2.43
C HIS A 169 -13.22 18.71 3.95
N PRO A 170 -12.41 19.52 4.64
CA PRO A 170 -12.27 19.41 6.08
C PRO A 170 -13.62 19.62 6.80
N LEU A 171 -13.93 18.76 7.77
CA LEU A 171 -15.07 18.93 8.68
C LEU A 171 -14.81 20.02 9.73
N SER A 172 -13.55 20.29 10.03
CA SER A 172 -13.10 21.37 10.91
C SER A 172 -11.66 21.76 10.59
N GLU A 173 -11.19 22.90 11.10
CA GLU A 173 -9.83 23.40 10.84
C GLU A 173 -8.73 22.45 11.34
N ASP A 174 -8.99 21.76 12.46
CA ASP A 174 -8.03 20.85 13.11
C ASP A 174 -8.32 19.37 12.82
N GLU A 175 -9.12 19.08 11.79
CA GLU A 175 -9.47 17.70 11.44
C GLU A 175 -8.22 16.91 11.02
N VAL A 176 -7.99 15.78 11.70
CA VAL A 176 -6.96 14.81 11.34
C VAL A 176 -7.53 13.75 10.41
N VAL A 177 -6.83 13.49 9.30
CA VAL A 177 -7.23 12.50 8.30
C VAL A 177 -6.09 11.51 8.01
N MET A 178 -6.47 10.32 7.56
CA MET A 178 -5.54 9.31 7.06
C MET A 178 -5.52 9.35 5.54
N VAL A 179 -4.35 9.23 4.92
CA VAL A 179 -4.19 9.03 3.48
C VAL A 179 -3.56 7.66 3.26
N TYR A 180 -4.34 6.70 2.77
CA TYR A 180 -3.90 5.31 2.60
C TYR A 180 -3.60 4.99 1.13
N PHE A 181 -2.32 4.94 0.80
CA PHE A 181 -1.81 4.48 -0.47
C PHE A 181 -1.78 2.94 -0.53
N HIS A 182 -2.43 2.37 -1.54
CA HIS A 182 -2.51 0.93 -1.70
C HIS A 182 -1.13 0.28 -2.01
N GLY A 183 -1.02 -1.03 -1.83
CA GLY A 183 0.13 -1.81 -2.26
C GLY A 183 -0.05 -2.39 -3.67
N GLY A 184 0.80 -3.35 -4.03
CA GLY A 184 0.75 -4.03 -5.34
C GLY A 184 1.93 -3.72 -6.26
N GLY A 185 3.08 -3.32 -5.72
CA GLY A 185 4.31 -3.12 -6.48
C GLY A 185 4.26 -1.96 -7.50
N TYR A 186 3.30 -1.04 -7.37
CA TYR A 186 2.91 -0.07 -8.41
C TYR A 186 2.40 -0.70 -9.72
N ILE A 187 2.11 -2.01 -9.72
CA ILE A 187 1.62 -2.76 -10.89
C ILE A 187 0.16 -3.20 -10.73
N TYR A 188 -0.26 -3.57 -9.52
CA TYR A 188 -1.57 -4.16 -9.25
C TYR A 188 -2.41 -3.35 -8.27
N SER A 189 -3.64 -3.84 -8.08
CA SER A 189 -4.60 -3.41 -7.07
C SER A 189 -5.20 -2.04 -7.34
N SER A 190 -6.01 -1.58 -6.38
CA SER A 190 -6.78 -0.35 -6.42
C SER A 190 -7.08 0.11 -4.99
N PRO A 191 -7.43 1.40 -4.80
CA PRO A 191 -7.94 1.91 -3.53
C PRO A 191 -9.07 1.07 -2.93
N THR A 192 -9.98 0.58 -3.78
CA THR A 192 -11.18 -0.16 -3.35
C THR A 192 -10.84 -1.42 -2.55
N VAL A 193 -9.79 -2.17 -2.93
CA VAL A 193 -9.34 -3.38 -2.22
C VAL A 193 -8.91 -3.10 -0.77
N TYR A 194 -8.50 -1.86 -0.48
CA TYR A 194 -8.00 -1.44 0.83
C TYR A 194 -9.07 -0.79 1.71
N MET A 195 -10.28 -0.54 1.19
CA MET A 195 -11.36 0.11 1.95
C MET A 195 -11.77 -0.67 3.20
N GLY A 196 -11.74 -2.01 3.16
CA GLY A 196 -12.07 -2.83 4.32
C GLY A 196 -11.10 -2.64 5.48
N GLY A 197 -9.79 -2.64 5.18
CA GLY A 197 -8.76 -2.31 6.18
C GLY A 197 -8.83 -0.85 6.63
N ALA A 198 -9.14 0.07 5.71
CA ALA A 198 -9.32 1.49 6.05
C ALA A 198 -10.52 1.72 6.99
N ALA A 199 -11.61 0.94 6.86
CA ALA A 199 -12.73 0.99 7.80
C ALA A 199 -12.33 0.50 9.20
N ASP A 200 -11.55 -0.59 9.29
CA ASP A 200 -11.03 -1.10 10.57
C ASP A 200 -10.12 -0.06 11.26
N LEU A 201 -9.26 0.60 10.48
CA LEU A 201 -8.37 1.66 10.96
C LEU A 201 -9.12 2.94 11.34
N SER A 202 -10.15 3.32 10.55
CA SER A 202 -11.03 4.45 10.83
C SER A 202 -11.77 4.27 12.15
N LYS A 203 -12.26 3.05 12.42
CA LYS A 203 -12.87 2.69 13.71
C LYS A 203 -11.91 2.86 14.88
N GLU A 204 -10.68 2.38 14.72
CA GLU A 204 -9.69 2.33 15.80
C GLU A 204 -9.08 3.71 16.10
N ALA A 205 -8.80 4.52 15.07
CA ALA A 205 -8.19 5.83 15.22
C ALA A 205 -9.19 6.98 15.34
N GLY A 206 -10.43 6.80 14.87
CA GLY A 206 -11.45 7.85 14.86
C GLY A 206 -11.25 8.90 13.75
N TYR A 207 -10.55 8.56 12.67
CA TYR A 207 -10.28 9.46 11.53
C TYR A 207 -10.92 8.95 10.24
N ARG A 208 -11.23 9.87 9.32
CA ARG A 208 -11.58 9.52 7.94
C ARG A 208 -10.33 9.04 7.20
N ALA A 209 -10.51 8.12 6.27
CA ALA A 209 -9.45 7.61 5.41
C ALA A 209 -9.71 7.98 3.96
N PHE A 210 -8.71 8.59 3.31
CA PHE A 210 -8.71 8.88 1.89
C PHE A 210 -7.77 7.92 1.18
N LEU A 211 -8.26 7.21 0.17
CA LEU A 211 -7.52 6.23 -0.60
C LEU A 211 -7.40 6.72 -2.05
N PRO A 212 -6.37 7.51 -2.38
CA PRO A 212 -6.20 8.05 -3.72
C PRO A 212 -5.79 6.97 -4.70
N TYR A 213 -6.36 7.02 -5.91
CA TYR A 213 -5.84 6.29 -7.05
C TYR A 213 -4.60 6.99 -7.59
N TYR A 214 -3.56 6.21 -7.91
CA TYR A 214 -2.38 6.67 -8.63
C TYR A 214 -2.15 5.80 -9.86
N ARG A 215 -1.55 6.38 -10.90
CA ARG A 215 -1.21 5.64 -12.13
C ARG A 215 -0.26 4.49 -11.84
N LEU A 216 -0.39 3.39 -12.59
CA LEU A 216 0.36 2.16 -12.39
C LEU A 216 1.30 1.89 -13.57
N ALA A 217 2.41 1.22 -13.27
CA ALA A 217 3.33 0.67 -14.25
C ALA A 217 2.81 -0.68 -14.78
N PRO A 218 3.25 -1.12 -15.97
CA PRO A 218 4.30 -0.52 -16.80
C PRO A 218 3.85 0.66 -17.68
N GLU A 219 2.56 0.97 -17.78
CA GLU A 219 2.07 2.06 -18.62
C GLU A 219 2.52 3.44 -18.14
N ASN A 220 2.62 3.59 -16.81
CA ASN A 220 3.06 4.81 -16.16
C ASN A 220 4.12 4.45 -15.11
N PRO A 221 5.37 4.19 -15.53
CA PRO A 221 6.45 3.83 -14.63
C PRO A 221 6.87 5.01 -13.75
N PHE A 222 7.84 4.78 -12.87
CA PHE A 222 8.51 5.82 -12.11
C PHE A 222 8.88 6.99 -13.04
N PRO A 223 8.53 8.24 -12.67
CA PRO A 223 8.04 8.67 -11.35
C PRO A 223 6.52 8.88 -11.27
N ALA A 224 5.72 8.42 -12.24
CA ALA A 224 4.30 8.74 -12.33
C ALA A 224 3.44 8.33 -11.11
N PRO A 225 3.61 7.13 -10.51
CA PRO A 225 2.85 6.77 -9.31
C PRO A 225 3.19 7.68 -8.11
N VAL A 226 4.48 8.05 -7.99
CA VAL A 226 4.96 8.96 -6.94
C VAL A 226 4.40 10.37 -7.13
N HIS A 227 4.34 10.81 -8.38
CA HIS A 227 3.79 12.11 -8.75
C HIS A 227 2.33 12.24 -8.34
N ASP A 228 1.51 11.22 -8.63
CA ASP A 228 0.09 11.26 -8.33
C ASP A 228 -0.18 11.22 -6.82
N GLY A 229 0.61 10.45 -6.06
CA GLY A 229 0.52 10.46 -4.60
C GLY A 229 0.92 11.80 -3.99
N TYR A 230 1.98 12.42 -4.49
CA TYR A 230 2.40 13.75 -4.07
C TYR A 230 1.37 14.82 -4.45
N ILE A 231 0.81 14.78 -5.66
CA ILE A 231 -0.28 15.67 -6.09
C ILE A 231 -1.48 15.54 -5.16
N PHE A 232 -1.87 14.32 -4.76
CA PHE A 232 -2.99 14.15 -3.85
C PHE A 232 -2.70 14.79 -2.49
N PHE A 233 -1.49 14.64 -1.96
CA PHE A 233 -1.08 15.30 -0.72
C PHE A 233 -1.18 16.83 -0.84
N GLN A 234 -0.65 17.42 -1.92
CA GLN A 234 -0.76 18.86 -2.18
C GLN A 234 -2.21 19.30 -2.42
N TYR A 235 -3.04 18.44 -3.02
CA TYR A 235 -4.45 18.72 -3.23
C TYR A 235 -5.18 18.87 -1.90
N LEU A 236 -4.91 18.02 -0.90
CA LEU A 236 -5.44 18.19 0.44
C LEU A 236 -5.00 19.52 1.07
N LEU A 237 -3.71 19.90 0.94
CA LEU A 237 -3.24 21.19 1.45
C LEU A 237 -3.99 22.37 0.79
N SER A 238 -4.25 22.28 -0.52
CA SER A 238 -5.02 23.28 -1.28
C SER A 238 -6.51 23.35 -0.91
N LEU A 239 -7.02 22.39 -0.13
CA LEU A 239 -8.38 22.38 0.42
C LEU A 239 -8.43 22.89 1.87
N GLY A 240 -7.28 23.25 2.45
CA GLY A 240 -7.19 23.79 3.81
C GLY A 240 -6.75 22.78 4.87
N TYR A 241 -6.42 21.53 4.51
CA TYR A 241 -5.78 20.63 5.46
C TYR A 241 -4.36 21.12 5.79
N LYS A 242 -3.98 21.07 7.07
CA LYS A 242 -2.60 21.30 7.52
C LYS A 242 -1.81 20.00 7.39
N ALA A 243 -0.54 20.05 6.98
CA ALA A 243 0.28 18.84 6.85
C ALA A 243 0.38 18.06 8.17
N GLU A 244 0.48 18.77 9.30
CA GLU A 244 0.47 18.21 10.66
C GLU A 244 -0.86 17.55 11.07
N ASN A 245 -1.90 17.66 10.24
CA ASN A 245 -3.19 16.98 10.40
C ASN A 245 -3.36 15.81 9.41
N ILE A 246 -2.34 15.45 8.64
CA ILE A 246 -2.39 14.32 7.70
C ILE A 246 -1.47 13.20 8.20
N ILE A 247 -2.03 12.00 8.42
CA ILE A 247 -1.26 10.78 8.62
C ILE A 247 -1.20 10.04 7.28
N VAL A 248 0.00 9.93 6.70
CA VAL A 248 0.17 9.12 5.48
C VAL A 248 0.36 7.66 5.89
N MET A 249 -0.22 6.75 5.15
CA MET A 249 -0.08 5.33 5.41
C MET A 249 -0.10 4.50 4.14
N GLY A 250 0.56 3.34 4.16
CA GLY A 250 0.65 2.56 2.95
C GLY A 250 1.27 1.19 3.15
N CYS A 251 0.85 0.26 2.28
CA CYS A 251 1.31 -1.12 2.29
C CYS A 251 2.29 -1.35 1.14
N SER A 252 3.44 -2.01 1.37
CA SER A 252 4.36 -2.37 0.27
C SER A 252 4.81 -1.14 -0.53
N ALA A 253 4.50 -1.10 -1.84
CA ALA A 253 4.66 0.07 -2.70
C ALA A 253 3.96 1.33 -2.17
N GLY A 254 2.80 1.22 -1.50
CA GLY A 254 2.17 2.37 -0.84
C GLY A 254 2.99 2.90 0.34
N GLY A 255 3.72 2.02 1.04
CA GLY A 255 4.67 2.43 2.08
C GLY A 255 5.88 3.14 1.48
N ASN A 256 6.36 2.68 0.33
CA ASN A 256 7.36 3.38 -0.48
C ASN A 256 6.88 4.79 -0.87
N LEU A 257 5.62 4.92 -1.29
CA LEU A 257 4.99 6.19 -1.64
C LEU A 257 4.91 7.16 -0.45
N CYS A 258 4.56 6.69 0.75
CA CYS A 258 4.59 7.49 1.97
C CYS A 258 5.98 8.07 2.28
N MET A 259 7.02 7.23 2.17
CA MET A 259 8.41 7.66 2.38
C MET A 259 8.85 8.67 1.32
N ASN A 260 8.43 8.47 0.07
CA ASN A 260 8.64 9.44 -1.00
C ASN A 260 7.98 10.79 -0.72
N ILE A 261 6.75 10.83 -0.18
CA ILE A 261 6.10 12.09 0.20
C ILE A 261 6.90 12.82 1.29
N MET A 262 7.33 12.11 2.34
CA MET A 262 8.18 12.72 3.38
C MET A 262 9.49 13.27 2.81
N GLN A 263 10.13 12.52 1.90
CA GLN A 263 11.33 12.94 1.21
C GLN A 263 11.10 14.19 0.35
N LEU A 264 10.02 14.24 -0.43
CA LEU A 264 9.69 15.39 -1.28
C LEU A 264 9.36 16.62 -0.44
N GLN A 265 8.62 16.47 0.66
CA GLN A 265 8.37 17.56 1.60
C GLN A 265 9.70 18.10 2.17
N LYS A 266 10.63 17.21 2.56
CA LYS A 266 11.97 17.61 3.03
C LYS A 266 12.77 18.37 1.96
N LEU A 267 12.85 17.82 0.75
CA LEU A 267 13.59 18.44 -0.36
C LEU A 267 13.07 19.84 -0.72
N ASN A 268 11.78 20.10 -0.48
CA ASN A 268 11.13 21.38 -0.76
C ASN A 268 11.01 22.29 0.48
N ASN A 269 11.65 21.93 1.60
CA ASN A 269 11.54 22.66 2.88
C ASN A 269 10.09 22.90 3.33
N ALA A 270 9.21 21.93 3.04
CA ALA A 270 7.78 22.00 3.33
C ALA A 270 7.43 21.21 4.61
N PRO A 271 6.34 21.56 5.31
CA PRO A 271 5.91 20.87 6.52
C PRO A 271 5.70 19.37 6.31
N GLN A 272 6.18 18.55 7.25
CA GLN A 272 6.00 17.10 7.20
C GLN A 272 4.55 16.69 7.54
N PRO A 273 4.08 15.51 7.08
CA PRO A 273 2.85 14.91 7.60
C PRO A 273 2.95 14.70 9.11
N ARG A 274 1.80 14.52 9.78
CA ARG A 274 1.73 14.22 11.22
C ARG A 274 2.55 12.99 11.62
N GLY A 275 2.57 12.00 10.74
CA GLY A 275 3.29 10.74 10.90
C GLY A 275 3.06 9.82 9.70
N ALA A 276 3.83 8.73 9.64
CA ALA A 276 3.71 7.73 8.60
C ALA A 276 3.49 6.32 9.18
N ALA A 277 2.45 5.62 8.76
CA ALA A 277 2.23 4.21 9.09
C ALA A 277 2.54 3.31 7.89
N LEU A 278 3.55 2.46 8.02
CA LEU A 278 4.15 1.69 6.92
C LEU A 278 3.94 0.20 7.15
N TYR A 279 3.18 -0.47 6.27
CA TYR A 279 2.88 -1.90 6.37
C TYR A 279 3.72 -2.68 5.35
N GLY A 280 4.69 -3.45 5.81
CA GLY A 280 5.66 -4.15 4.97
C GLY A 280 6.25 -3.26 3.89
N PRO A 281 6.83 -2.07 4.20
CA PRO A 281 7.20 -1.10 3.18
C PRO A 281 8.25 -1.63 2.21
N TRP A 282 8.04 -1.37 0.92
CA TRP A 282 9.03 -1.71 -0.12
C TRP A 282 10.13 -0.63 -0.18
N SER A 283 11.06 -0.69 0.78
CA SER A 283 12.07 0.34 1.04
C SER A 283 13.34 0.23 0.18
N ASP A 284 13.69 -1.00 -0.22
CA ASP A 284 14.80 -1.33 -1.12
C ASP A 284 14.30 -2.18 -2.30
N LEU A 285 14.67 -1.78 -3.51
CA LEU A 285 14.24 -2.40 -4.77
C LEU A 285 15.26 -3.40 -5.36
N HIS A 286 16.34 -3.74 -4.65
CA HIS A 286 17.38 -4.65 -5.14
C HIS A 286 17.02 -6.15 -5.07
N TYR A 287 16.15 -6.56 -4.14
CA TYR A 287 15.77 -7.98 -3.95
C TYR A 287 16.95 -8.93 -3.70
N SER A 288 17.93 -8.47 -2.90
CA SER A 288 19.21 -9.17 -2.71
C SER A 288 19.40 -9.84 -1.34
N THR A 289 18.42 -9.72 -0.45
CA THR A 289 18.48 -10.20 0.94
C THR A 289 18.25 -11.71 1.06
N GLU A 290 18.72 -12.30 2.17
CA GLU A 290 18.55 -13.74 2.44
C GLU A 290 17.07 -14.08 2.62
N ALA A 291 16.32 -13.25 3.36
CA ALA A 291 14.89 -13.43 3.57
C ALA A 291 14.10 -13.47 2.26
N TYR A 292 14.47 -12.67 1.25
CA TYR A 292 13.78 -12.65 -0.04
C TYR A 292 13.73 -14.03 -0.69
N GLN A 293 14.83 -14.79 -0.60
CA GLN A 293 14.89 -16.16 -1.12
C GLN A 293 14.27 -17.16 -0.15
N LYS A 294 14.69 -17.12 1.12
CA LYS A 294 14.31 -18.10 2.14
C LYS A 294 12.80 -18.12 2.42
N ASN A 295 12.17 -16.94 2.48
CA ASN A 295 10.76 -16.82 2.85
C ASN A 295 9.80 -17.00 1.68
N SER A 296 10.28 -17.09 0.44
CA SER A 296 9.45 -17.20 -0.77
C SER A 296 8.47 -18.38 -0.77
N VAL A 297 8.81 -19.46 -0.09
CA VAL A 297 7.94 -20.63 0.08
C VAL A 297 6.74 -20.35 0.98
N LEU A 298 6.88 -19.43 1.94
CA LEU A 298 5.87 -19.11 2.96
C LEU A 298 5.11 -17.81 2.66
N ASP A 299 5.75 -16.84 2.01
CA ASP A 299 5.15 -15.53 1.75
C ASP A 299 4.16 -15.53 0.58
N ILE A 300 3.30 -14.51 0.49
CA ILE A 300 2.35 -14.29 -0.61
C ILE A 300 3.01 -13.68 -1.86
N LEU A 301 4.19 -13.09 -1.70
CA LEU A 301 4.95 -12.51 -2.79
C LEU A 301 5.52 -13.63 -3.66
N SER A 302 5.47 -13.43 -4.99
CA SER A 302 6.13 -14.32 -5.93
C SER A 302 7.59 -13.89 -6.08
N PRO A 303 8.58 -14.77 -5.85
CA PRO A 303 9.97 -14.43 -6.08
C PRO A 303 10.21 -14.24 -7.58
N ALA A 304 10.80 -13.11 -7.94
CA ALA A 304 11.30 -12.85 -9.28
C ALA A 304 12.70 -12.27 -9.17
N SER A 305 13.68 -12.89 -9.85
CA SER A 305 15.03 -12.32 -9.93
C SER A 305 14.96 -10.91 -10.49
N ILE A 306 15.76 -9.97 -9.96
CA ILE A 306 15.87 -8.62 -10.52
C ILE A 306 16.32 -8.62 -11.98
N GLU A 307 17.01 -9.67 -12.43
CA GLU A 307 17.39 -9.82 -13.85
C GLU A 307 16.20 -10.14 -14.76
N ASP A 308 15.12 -10.71 -14.22
CA ASP A 308 13.92 -11.01 -14.98
C ASP A 308 13.13 -9.73 -15.27
N ALA A 309 12.83 -9.45 -16.53
CA ALA A 309 12.11 -8.25 -16.95
C ALA A 309 10.67 -8.15 -16.36
N ILE A 310 10.09 -9.26 -15.88
CA ILE A 310 8.79 -9.24 -15.19
C ILE A 310 8.87 -8.87 -13.70
N ASN A 311 10.08 -8.74 -13.12
CA ASN A 311 10.25 -8.31 -11.74
C ASN A 311 9.64 -6.93 -11.52
N TYR A 312 9.01 -6.71 -10.35
CA TYR A 312 8.25 -5.49 -10.08
C TYR A 312 9.11 -4.23 -10.11
N ALA A 313 10.35 -4.26 -9.62
CA ALA A 313 11.26 -3.12 -9.74
C ALA A 313 11.57 -2.82 -11.22
N ARG A 314 11.70 -3.84 -12.07
CA ARG A 314 11.97 -3.69 -13.50
C ARG A 314 10.80 -3.03 -14.22
N LEU A 315 9.58 -3.51 -13.96
CA LEU A 315 8.34 -2.97 -14.53
C LEU A 315 8.03 -1.56 -14.02
N TYR A 316 8.31 -1.28 -12.74
CA TYR A 316 8.07 0.01 -12.12
C TYR A 316 9.10 1.06 -12.52
N VAL A 317 10.40 0.77 -12.40
CA VAL A 317 11.45 1.78 -12.49
C VAL A 317 11.73 2.20 -13.93
N ALA A 318 11.90 1.23 -14.83
CA ALA A 318 12.21 1.48 -16.24
C ALA A 318 11.86 0.25 -17.10
N PRO A 319 10.56 0.03 -17.42
CA PRO A 319 10.14 -1.11 -18.22
C PRO A 319 10.82 -1.07 -19.60
N GLY A 320 11.30 -2.21 -20.07
CA GLY A 320 12.01 -2.35 -21.35
C GLY A 320 13.51 -2.05 -21.28
N ARG A 321 14.04 -1.64 -20.13
CA ARG A 321 15.49 -1.35 -19.97
C ARG A 321 16.26 -2.61 -19.58
N GLU A 322 17.50 -2.76 -20.02
CA GLU A 322 18.40 -3.84 -19.56
C GLU A 322 18.83 -3.64 -18.09
N TYR A 323 19.21 -4.72 -17.40
CA TYR A 323 19.69 -4.65 -16.01
C TYR A 323 21.19 -4.30 -16.00
N ASP A 324 21.51 -3.07 -16.40
CA ASP A 324 22.87 -2.54 -16.49
C ASP A 324 23.29 -1.75 -15.23
N GLU A 325 24.54 -1.27 -15.22
CA GLU A 325 25.09 -0.49 -14.10
C GLU A 325 24.33 0.82 -13.84
N ASP A 326 23.73 1.41 -14.87
CA ASP A 326 22.95 2.64 -14.69
C ASP A 326 21.55 2.34 -14.12
N PHE A 327 20.95 1.18 -14.43
CA PHE A 327 19.76 0.70 -13.73
C PHE A 327 20.07 0.44 -12.25
N LYS A 328 21.21 -0.19 -11.92
CA LYS A 328 21.63 -0.39 -10.53
C LYS A 328 21.83 0.93 -9.79
N LYS A 329 22.41 1.94 -10.43
CA LYS A 329 22.50 3.29 -9.85
C LYS A 329 21.12 3.90 -9.59
N LEU A 330 20.17 3.69 -10.50
CA LEU A 330 18.79 4.17 -10.32
C LEU A 330 18.09 3.47 -9.14
N LEU A 331 18.38 2.20 -8.87
CA LEU A 331 17.88 1.51 -7.67
C LEU A 331 18.42 2.10 -6.35
N ASN A 332 19.55 2.81 -6.38
CA ASN A 332 20.08 3.53 -5.22
C ASN A 332 19.51 4.95 -5.08
N ASP A 333 18.67 5.41 -6.00
CA ASP A 333 18.07 6.73 -5.91
C ASP A 333 17.08 6.79 -4.73
N PRO A 334 17.16 7.80 -3.85
CA PRO A 334 16.25 7.95 -2.70
C PRO A 334 14.76 8.04 -3.02
N LEU A 335 14.38 8.40 -4.25
CA LEU A 335 12.97 8.43 -4.68
C LEU A 335 12.52 7.10 -5.30
N VAL A 336 13.45 6.18 -5.56
CA VAL A 336 13.19 4.81 -6.03
C VAL A 336 13.21 3.84 -4.84
N SER A 337 14.32 3.84 -4.09
CA SER A 337 14.54 3.06 -2.87
C SER A 337 14.75 4.01 -1.69
N PRO A 338 13.68 4.40 -0.96
CA PRO A 338 13.76 5.38 0.11
C PRO A 338 14.73 5.03 1.23
N VAL A 339 15.12 3.75 1.40
CA VAL A 339 16.14 3.36 2.37
C VAL A 339 17.46 4.10 2.17
N TYR A 340 17.77 4.61 0.98
CA TYR A 340 18.98 5.39 0.69
C TYR A 340 18.84 6.90 0.96
N ALA A 341 17.64 7.39 1.32
CA ALA A 341 17.42 8.80 1.64
C ALA A 341 18.13 9.24 2.92
N ASP A 342 18.40 10.55 3.03
CA ASP A 342 18.65 11.19 4.31
C ASP A 342 17.29 11.47 4.99
N MET A 343 17.01 10.75 6.07
CA MET A 343 15.71 10.75 6.76
C MET A 343 15.66 11.74 7.94
N ASP A 344 16.70 12.55 8.14
CA ASP A 344 16.69 13.57 9.19
C ASP A 344 15.53 14.54 8.97
N GLY A 345 14.78 14.83 10.02
CA GLY A 345 13.63 15.74 9.96
C GLY A 345 12.36 15.15 9.34
N TRP A 346 12.34 13.88 8.91
CA TRP A 346 11.10 13.22 8.50
C TRP A 346 10.10 13.11 9.67
N ALA A 347 8.83 12.94 9.33
CA ALA A 347 7.78 12.68 10.31
C ALA A 347 8.04 11.40 11.14
N PRO A 348 7.46 11.26 12.35
CA PRO A 348 7.50 10.00 13.09
C PRO A 348 6.96 8.83 12.25
N MET A 349 7.64 7.69 12.29
CA MET A 349 7.27 6.49 11.53
C MET A 349 6.83 5.34 12.44
N TYR A 350 5.75 4.68 12.04
CA TYR A 350 5.33 3.41 12.60
C TYR A 350 5.40 2.33 11.53
N ILE A 351 6.34 1.40 11.69
CA ILE A 351 6.64 0.33 10.75
C ILE A 351 5.99 -0.96 11.26
N GLN A 352 5.36 -1.71 10.37
CA GLN A 352 4.88 -3.06 10.65
C GLN A 352 5.45 -4.02 9.61
N SER A 353 5.82 -5.24 10.00
CA SER A 353 6.18 -6.32 9.09
C SER A 353 5.69 -7.67 9.62
N GLY A 354 5.48 -8.63 8.74
CA GLY A 354 5.45 -10.03 9.08
C GLY A 354 6.86 -10.58 9.30
N GLU A 355 7.04 -11.44 10.29
CA GLU A 355 8.34 -12.07 10.58
C GLU A 355 8.87 -12.93 9.42
N ILE A 356 7.97 -13.49 8.60
CA ILE A 356 8.30 -14.40 7.51
C ILE A 356 7.98 -13.78 6.14
N GLU A 357 7.95 -12.46 6.03
CA GLU A 357 7.83 -11.81 4.73
C GLU A 357 9.17 -11.75 3.99
N MET A 358 9.14 -11.77 2.65
CA MET A 358 10.32 -11.73 1.79
C MET A 358 11.08 -10.40 1.89
N LEU A 359 10.44 -9.33 2.35
CA LEU A 359 11.04 -7.99 2.47
C LEU A 359 11.57 -7.70 3.89
N VAL A 360 11.49 -8.67 4.82
CA VAL A 360 11.71 -8.39 6.26
C VAL A 360 13.12 -7.88 6.56
N ASP A 361 14.15 -8.37 5.86
CA ASP A 361 15.53 -7.90 6.05
C ASP A 361 15.68 -6.42 5.65
N ASP A 362 15.09 -6.01 4.51
CA ASP A 362 15.11 -4.62 4.05
C ASP A 362 14.31 -3.67 4.97
N ILE A 363 13.26 -4.20 5.61
CA ILE A 363 12.47 -3.47 6.60
C ILE A 363 13.22 -3.35 7.93
N ASP A 364 13.93 -4.40 8.35
CA ASP A 364 14.79 -4.37 9.53
C ASP A 364 15.91 -3.33 9.37
N ASP A 365 16.52 -3.26 8.19
CA ASP A 365 17.56 -2.27 7.87
C ASP A 365 17.00 -0.85 7.87
N LEU A 366 15.80 -0.64 7.30
CA LEU A 366 15.07 0.63 7.42
C LEU A 366 14.84 1.00 8.89
N ALA A 367 14.27 0.08 9.67
CA ALA A 367 13.94 0.30 11.08
C ALA A 367 15.19 0.67 11.90
N LYS A 368 16.31 -0.02 11.65
CA LYS A 368 17.61 0.30 12.26
C LYS A 368 18.11 1.68 11.84
N LYS A 369 18.03 2.02 10.55
CA LYS A 369 18.48 3.32 10.02
C LYS A 369 17.74 4.50 10.66
N VAL A 370 16.44 4.34 10.91
CA VAL A 370 15.59 5.39 11.49
C VAL A 370 15.56 5.36 13.02
N GLY A 371 16.30 4.44 13.65
CA GLY A 371 16.31 4.26 15.10
C GLY A 371 14.94 3.87 15.65
N ALA A 372 14.19 3.02 14.94
CA ALA A 372 12.88 2.57 15.40
C ALA A 372 12.99 1.59 16.58
N LYS A 373 12.14 1.78 17.59
CA LYS A 373 12.00 0.83 18.69
C LYS A 373 11.26 -0.41 18.21
N GLN A 374 11.98 -1.52 18.10
CA GLN A 374 11.42 -2.79 17.66
C GLN A 374 10.69 -3.56 18.78
N ASN A 375 9.50 -4.07 18.48
CA ASN A 375 8.77 -5.06 19.28
C ASN A 375 8.43 -6.29 18.43
N LEU A 376 8.34 -7.45 19.09
CA LEU A 376 7.79 -8.67 18.50
C LEU A 376 6.35 -8.83 19.00
N ILE A 377 5.39 -8.88 18.09
CA ILE A 377 3.96 -8.99 18.40
C ILE A 377 3.46 -10.39 18.05
N THR A 378 2.65 -10.97 18.94
CA THR A 378 2.07 -12.30 18.81
C THR A 378 0.58 -12.26 19.16
N GLY A 379 -0.29 -12.90 18.36
CA GLY A 379 -1.71 -13.00 18.66
C GLY A 379 -2.51 -11.72 18.39
N ILE A 380 -3.68 -11.59 19.04
CA ILE A 380 -4.72 -10.61 18.68
C ILE A 380 -4.64 -9.26 19.40
N ASP A 381 -3.78 -9.16 20.41
CA ASP A 381 -3.66 -7.97 21.27
C ASP A 381 -2.35 -7.24 21.01
N HIS A 382 -2.42 -5.92 21.11
CA HIS A 382 -1.26 -5.05 21.01
C HIS A 382 -0.93 -4.49 22.40
N PRO A 383 0.32 -4.56 22.87
CA PRO A 383 0.68 -4.13 24.23
C PRO A 383 0.68 -2.61 24.41
N GLY A 384 0.59 -1.86 23.31
CA GLY A 384 0.83 -0.42 23.28
C GLY A 384 2.32 -0.12 23.18
N PHE A 385 2.69 1.14 23.40
CA PHE A 385 4.08 1.58 23.32
C PHE A 385 4.48 2.26 24.62
N ASP A 386 5.31 1.58 25.41
CA ASP A 386 5.95 2.10 26.61
C ASP A 386 7.35 2.61 26.26
N THR A 387 7.39 3.71 25.50
CA THR A 387 8.62 4.40 25.09
C THR A 387 8.30 5.83 24.70
N ASP A 388 9.29 6.73 24.69
CA ASP A 388 9.18 8.07 24.10
C ASP A 388 9.66 8.13 22.64
N ASP A 389 10.19 7.01 22.12
CA ASP A 389 10.66 6.88 20.75
C ASP A 389 9.58 7.36 19.76
N ARG A 390 10.03 8.16 18.79
CA ARG A 390 9.17 8.68 17.72
C ARG A 390 8.98 7.65 16.61
N ASN A 391 9.98 6.80 16.39
CA ASN A 391 9.95 5.76 15.38
C ASN A 391 9.73 4.42 16.08
N LEU A 392 8.76 3.66 15.59
CA LEU A 392 8.31 2.41 16.19
C LEU A 392 8.29 1.33 15.12
N TYR A 393 8.62 0.09 15.49
CA TYR A 393 8.61 -1.04 14.58
C TYR A 393 8.02 -2.28 15.24
N ASP A 394 6.88 -2.76 14.74
CA ASP A 394 6.31 -4.02 15.18
C ASP A 394 6.50 -5.11 14.13
N LYS A 395 7.23 -6.15 14.51
CA LYS A 395 7.38 -7.38 13.75
C LYS A 395 6.37 -8.41 14.25
N PHE A 396 5.54 -8.95 13.38
CA PHE A 396 4.45 -9.87 13.74
C PHE A 396 4.85 -11.31 13.49
N ALA A 397 4.89 -12.10 14.56
CA ALA A 397 5.41 -13.46 14.53
C ALA A 397 4.62 -14.35 13.55
N GLY A 398 5.35 -15.08 12.70
CA GLY A 398 4.76 -15.98 11.71
C GLY A 398 3.89 -15.32 10.65
N MET A 399 3.83 -13.98 10.54
CA MET A 399 3.00 -13.33 9.53
C MET A 399 3.73 -13.11 8.20
N THR A 400 2.97 -13.14 7.10
CA THR A 400 3.45 -12.89 5.73
C THR A 400 3.37 -11.41 5.38
N HIS A 401 3.85 -11.05 4.18
CA HIS A 401 3.69 -9.70 3.64
C HIS A 401 2.21 -9.30 3.61
N ALA A 402 1.93 -8.05 3.96
CA ALA A 402 0.60 -7.45 3.93
C ALA A 402 -0.49 -8.25 4.71
N PHE A 403 -0.09 -8.96 5.77
CA PHE A 403 -1.02 -9.81 6.53
C PHE A 403 -2.22 -9.05 7.12
N ASN A 404 -2.06 -7.75 7.34
CA ASN A 404 -3.09 -6.83 7.83
C ASN A 404 -4.30 -6.70 6.89
N LEU A 405 -4.19 -7.18 5.65
CA LEU A 405 -5.32 -7.27 4.71
C LEU A 405 -6.16 -8.54 4.89
N PHE A 406 -5.71 -9.49 5.70
CA PHE A 406 -6.34 -10.80 5.86
C PHE A 406 -7.09 -10.95 7.18
N ASP A 407 -8.41 -11.11 7.11
CA ASP A 407 -9.24 -11.31 8.31
C ASP A 407 -8.97 -12.64 9.01
N GLU A 408 -8.43 -13.65 8.31
CA GLU A 408 -8.07 -14.92 8.95
C GLU A 408 -6.73 -14.86 9.70
N ALA A 409 -5.98 -13.75 9.58
CA ALA A 409 -4.79 -13.48 10.39
C ALA A 409 -5.20 -12.88 11.73
N ASN A 410 -5.02 -13.63 12.82
CA ASN A 410 -5.32 -13.14 14.16
C ASN A 410 -4.53 -11.87 14.51
N GLU A 411 -3.28 -11.83 14.06
CA GLU A 411 -2.34 -10.73 14.22
C GLU A 411 -2.81 -9.43 13.56
N LYS A 412 -3.73 -9.49 12.56
CA LYS A 412 -4.35 -8.30 11.97
C LYS A 412 -4.98 -7.41 13.05
N HIS A 413 -5.63 -8.00 14.06
CA HIS A 413 -6.27 -7.23 15.13
C HIS A 413 -5.26 -6.47 15.98
N ALA A 414 -4.13 -7.09 16.29
CA ALA A 414 -3.04 -6.43 16.98
C ALA A 414 -2.41 -5.32 16.11
N ALA A 415 -2.27 -5.55 14.80
CA ALA A 415 -1.78 -4.55 13.85
C ALA A 415 -2.66 -3.30 13.79
N VAL A 416 -3.99 -3.47 13.74
CA VAL A 416 -4.94 -2.35 13.78
C VAL A 416 -4.83 -1.58 15.11
N LYS A 417 -4.85 -2.29 16.25
CA LYS A 417 -4.69 -1.68 17.59
C LYS A 417 -3.38 -0.91 17.70
N GLY A 418 -2.27 -1.48 17.20
CA GLY A 418 -0.96 -0.84 17.17
C GLY A 418 -0.98 0.50 16.44
N PHE A 419 -1.64 0.57 15.28
CA PHE A 419 -1.87 1.84 14.60
C PHE A 419 -2.69 2.83 15.45
N GLY A 420 -3.75 2.35 16.10
CA GLY A 420 -4.53 3.17 17.05
C GLY A 420 -3.67 3.79 18.15
N HIS A 421 -2.78 3.00 18.76
CA HIS A 421 -1.85 3.50 19.78
C HIS A 421 -0.89 4.54 19.21
N PHE A 422 -0.37 4.32 18.00
CA PHE A 422 0.49 5.29 17.32
C PHE A 422 -0.25 6.60 17.02
N ALA A 423 -1.45 6.53 16.43
CA ALA A 423 -2.29 7.69 16.12
C ALA A 423 -2.60 8.53 17.38
N ARG A 424 -2.97 7.87 18.49
CA ARG A 424 -3.19 8.55 19.78
C ARG A 424 -1.93 9.24 20.31
N ARG A 425 -0.75 8.63 20.17
CA ARG A 425 0.53 9.26 20.56
C ARG A 425 0.84 10.50 19.72
N LEU A 426 0.54 10.48 18.42
CA LEU A 426 0.70 11.65 17.56
C LEU A 426 -0.23 12.81 17.93
N ALA A 427 -1.36 12.54 18.58
CA ALA A 427 -2.27 13.58 19.07
C ALA A 427 -1.77 14.26 20.36
N GLN A 428 -0.97 13.57 21.17
CA GLN A 428 -0.51 14.05 22.48
C GLN A 428 0.75 14.94 22.43
N LYS A 429 1.50 14.94 21.32
CA LYS A 429 2.78 15.65 21.18
C LYS A 429 2.65 17.08 20.59
N HIS A 430 1.47 17.68 20.62
CA HIS A 430 1.20 19.05 20.15
C HIS A 430 0.92 20.01 21.30
#